data_AF-A0A1H1U033-F1
#
_entry.id   AF-A0A1H1U033-F1
#
_cell.length_a   1.000
_cell.length_b   1.000
_cell.length_c   1.000
_cell.angle_alpha   90.00
_cell.angle_beta   90.00
_cell.angle_gamma   90.00
#
_symmetry.space_group_name_H-M   'P 1'
#
loop_
_entity.id
_entity.type
_entity.pdbx_description
1 polymer ?
#
loop_
_entity_poly.entity_id
_entity_poly.type
_entity_poly.pdbx_seq_one_letter_code
_entity_poly.pdbx_strand_id
1 'polypeptide(L)'
;MKVKELKLALITSGVLIISAFIPLIQIILGMLNGSLIYIIEILTTVERSNLILPINLILLLSSLILYWKWTTLWKRILALIILIFSINGIFLITFDRLFINEEYYWFPFIIESTIMSLLILIIDLTKNIAKFNSIEN
;
A
#
# COMPACT_ATOMS: atom_id res chain seq x y z
N MET A 1 18.29 9.02 17.16
CA MET A 1 17.70 8.53 15.90
C MET A 1 18.15 7.08 15.65
N LYS A 2 17.26 6.07 15.63
CA LYS A 2 17.66 4.80 14.99
C LYS A 2 17.51 5.02 13.49
N VAL A 3 18.59 5.49 12.88
CA VAL A 3 18.82 5.72 11.44
C VAL A 3 18.19 4.63 10.54
N LYS A 4 17.99 3.42 11.07
CA LYS A 4 17.38 2.28 10.39
C LYS A 4 15.90 2.46 10.00
N GLU A 5 15.09 3.21 10.75
CA GLU A 5 13.63 3.29 10.49
C GLU A 5 13.30 4.24 9.34
N LEU A 6 13.79 5.48 9.37
CA LEU A 6 13.63 6.44 8.27
C LEU A 6 14.25 5.91 6.95
N LYS A 7 15.33 5.13 7.05
CA LYS A 7 15.94 4.45 5.90
C LYS A 7 14.97 3.47 5.23
N LEU A 8 14.14 2.75 5.99
CA LEU A 8 13.18 1.82 5.40
C LEU A 8 12.14 2.58 4.59
N ALA A 9 11.52 3.61 5.17
CA ALA A 9 10.54 4.44 4.47
C ALA A 9 11.12 5.05 3.18
N LEU A 10 12.31 5.66 3.25
CA LEU A 10 12.98 6.25 2.09
C LEU A 10 13.32 5.23 1.00
N ILE A 11 13.83 4.04 1.37
CA ILE A 11 14.12 2.98 0.42
C ILE A 11 12.82 2.50 -0.24
N THR A 12 11.77 2.24 0.54
CA THR A 12 10.48 1.80 0.00
C THR A 12 9.87 2.85 -0.92
N SER A 13 9.90 4.13 -0.55
CA SER A 13 9.44 5.23 -1.41
C SER A 13 10.26 5.31 -2.70
N GLY A 14 11.59 5.20 -2.62
CA GLY A 14 12.46 5.19 -3.80
C GLY A 14 12.14 4.04 -4.75
N VAL A 15 11.94 2.83 -4.22
CA VAL A 15 11.55 1.65 -5.01
C VAL A 15 10.19 1.86 -5.67
N LEU A 16 9.20 2.38 -4.94
CA LEU A 16 7.85 2.63 -5.46
C LEU A 16 7.85 3.68 -6.58
N ILE A 17 8.62 4.75 -6.44
CA ILE A 17 8.73 5.79 -7.47
C ILE A 17 9.40 5.24 -8.72
N ILE A 18 10.49 4.46 -8.58
CA ILE A 18 11.17 3.86 -9.73
C ILE A 18 10.27 2.83 -10.41
N SER A 19 9.59 1.98 -9.64
CA SER A 19 8.68 0.96 -10.19
C SER A 19 7.43 1.56 -10.83
N ALA A 20 7.06 2.82 -10.54
CA ALA A 20 5.96 3.48 -11.24
C ALA A 20 6.21 3.61 -12.76
N PHE A 21 7.48 3.67 -13.19
CA PHE A 21 7.85 3.74 -14.61
C PHE A 21 7.96 2.36 -15.27
N ILE A 22 8.13 1.30 -14.48
CA ILE A 22 8.16 -0.10 -14.92
C ILE A 22 7.28 -0.92 -13.95
N PRO A 23 5.95 -0.89 -14.13
CA PRO A 23 4.98 -1.33 -13.11
C PRO A 23 4.84 -2.85 -13.02
N LEU A 24 5.91 -3.62 -13.21
CA LEU A 24 5.89 -5.08 -13.12
C LEU A 24 5.40 -5.55 -11.74
N ILE A 25 5.88 -4.92 -10.67
CA ILE A 25 5.49 -5.26 -9.30
C ILE A 25 4.01 -4.94 -9.08
N GLN A 26 3.56 -3.76 -9.50
CA GLN A 26 2.17 -3.32 -9.41
C GLN A 26 1.24 -4.25 -10.19
N ILE A 27 1.60 -4.67 -11.40
CA ILE A 27 0.83 -5.62 -12.20
C ILE A 27 0.72 -6.97 -11.49
N ILE A 28 1.83 -7.52 -11.00
CA ILE A 28 1.82 -8.80 -10.26
C ILE A 28 0.95 -8.70 -9.00
N LEU A 29 1.08 -7.61 -8.24
CA LEU A 29 0.26 -7.38 -7.04
C LEU A 29 -1.21 -7.26 -7.40
N GLY A 30 -1.56 -6.59 -8.50
CA GLY A 30 -2.92 -6.51 -9.01
C GLY A 30 -3.50 -7.88 -9.39
N MET A 31 -2.73 -8.73 -10.06
CA MET A 31 -3.15 -10.11 -10.40
C MET A 31 -3.36 -10.96 -9.15
N LEU A 32 -2.45 -10.88 -8.18
CA LEU A 32 -2.59 -11.56 -6.89
C LEU A 32 -3.79 -11.04 -6.10
N ASN A 33 -4.07 -9.73 -6.19
CA ASN A 33 -5.25 -9.11 -5.58
C ASN A 33 -6.52 -9.66 -6.19
N GLY A 34 -6.63 -9.65 -7.51
CA GLY A 34 -7.77 -10.24 -8.22
C GLY A 34 -7.98 -11.71 -7.87
N SER A 35 -6.89 -12.48 -7.74
CA SER A 35 -6.95 -13.89 -7.33
C SER A 35 -7.47 -14.06 -5.90
N LEU A 36 -7.01 -13.22 -4.96
CA LEU A 36 -7.49 -13.23 -3.58
C LEU A 36 -8.99 -12.92 -3.51
N ILE A 37 -9.44 -11.89 -4.22
CA ILE A 37 -10.86 -11.51 -4.25
C ILE A 37 -11.70 -12.62 -4.86
N TYR A 38 -11.24 -13.25 -5.94
CA TYR A 38 -11.92 -14.38 -6.57
C TYR A 38 -12.10 -15.57 -5.62
N ILE A 39 -11.08 -15.89 -4.81
CA ILE A 39 -11.19 -16.92 -3.77
C ILE A 39 -12.26 -16.53 -2.74
N ILE A 40 -12.31 -15.27 -2.32
CA ILE A 40 -13.29 -14.81 -1.33
C ILE A 40 -14.71 -14.80 -1.91
N GLU A 41 -14.87 -14.45 -3.19
CA GLU A 41 -16.13 -14.58 -3.93
C GLU A 41 -16.64 -16.02 -3.91
N ILE A 42 -15.78 -17.01 -4.18
CA ILE A 42 -16.15 -18.44 -4.10
C ILE A 42 -16.59 -18.82 -2.68
N LEU A 43 -15.88 -18.33 -1.65
CA LEU A 43 -16.17 -18.68 -0.26
C LEU A 43 -17.43 -18.00 0.31
N THR A 44 -17.73 -16.78 -0.14
CA THR A 44 -18.80 -15.95 0.44
C THR A 44 -20.03 -15.84 -0.46
N THR A 45 -19.93 -16.29 -1.71
CA THR A 45 -20.92 -16.14 -2.79
C THR A 45 -21.33 -14.70 -3.11
N VAL A 46 -20.61 -13.71 -2.58
CA VAL A 46 -20.79 -12.29 -2.88
C VAL A 46 -19.99 -11.93 -4.13
N GLU A 47 -20.61 -11.18 -5.05
CA GLU A 47 -19.94 -10.73 -6.27
C GLU A 47 -18.64 -9.97 -5.99
N ARG A 48 -17.58 -10.28 -6.75
CA ARG A 48 -16.28 -9.61 -6.66
C ARG A 48 -16.38 -8.08 -6.66
N SER A 49 -17.24 -7.49 -7.49
CA SER A 49 -17.44 -6.04 -7.60
C SER A 49 -17.76 -5.36 -6.26
N ASN A 50 -18.45 -6.08 -5.37
CA ASN A 50 -18.84 -5.64 -4.04
C ASN A 50 -17.81 -6.00 -2.96
N LEU A 51 -16.85 -6.88 -3.28
CA LEU A 51 -15.83 -7.39 -2.37
C LEU A 51 -14.50 -6.65 -2.45
N ILE A 52 -14.08 -6.20 -3.65
CA ILE A 52 -12.72 -5.65 -3.84
C ILE A 52 -12.49 -4.44 -2.93
N LEU A 53 -13.42 -3.49 -2.86
CA LEU A 53 -13.26 -2.30 -2.01
C LEU A 53 -13.21 -2.64 -0.51
N PRO A 54 -14.22 -3.30 0.09
CA PRO A 54 -14.22 -3.54 1.54
C PRO A 54 -13.04 -4.40 1.99
N ILE A 55 -12.66 -5.44 1.23
CA ILE A 55 -11.53 -6.30 1.60
C ILE A 55 -10.22 -5.50 1.57
N ASN A 56 -9.97 -4.76 0.49
CA ASN A 56 -8.75 -3.97 0.41
C ASN A 56 -8.72 -2.84 1.44
N LEU A 57 -9.86 -2.25 1.81
CA LEU A 57 -9.92 -1.26 2.89
C LEU A 57 -9.56 -1.87 4.26
N ILE A 58 -10.04 -3.09 4.54
CA ILE A 58 -9.69 -3.83 5.76
C ILE A 58 -8.18 -4.14 5.78
N LEU A 59 -7.63 -4.62 4.67
CA LEU A 59 -6.19 -4.90 4.54
C LEU A 59 -5.35 -3.63 4.68
N LEU A 60 -5.80 -2.51 4.10
CA LEU A 60 -5.16 -1.20 4.23
C LEU A 60 -5.12 -0.75 5.69
N LEU A 61 -6.27 -0.70 6.36
CA LEU A 61 -6.35 -0.21 7.74
C LEU A 61 -5.58 -1.12 8.72
N SER A 62 -5.70 -2.45 8.56
CA SER A 62 -4.97 -3.39 9.39
C SER A 62 -3.45 -3.28 9.19
N SER A 63 -2.98 -3.21 7.94
CA SER A 63 -1.55 -3.06 7.64
C SER A 63 -0.97 -1.74 8.15
N LEU A 64 -1.71 -0.63 8.07
CA LEU A 64 -1.32 0.66 8.65
C LEU A 64 -1.10 0.55 10.17
N ILE A 65 -2.06 -0.05 10.88
CA ILE A 65 -1.97 -0.25 12.34
C ILE A 65 -0.79 -1.17 12.69
N LEU A 66 -0.59 -2.25 11.94
CA LEU A 66 0.51 -3.18 12.16
C LEU A 66 1.87 -2.53 11.88
N TYR A 67 2.00 -1.76 10.79
CA TYR A 67 3.20 -1.02 10.46
C TYR A 67 3.56 0.00 11.57
N TRP A 68 2.55 0.69 12.10
CA TRP A 68 2.71 1.60 13.23
C TRP A 68 3.20 0.87 14.49
N LYS A 69 2.54 -0.22 14.88
CA LYS A 69 2.83 -0.91 16.14
C LYS A 69 4.13 -1.71 16.11
N TRP A 70 4.48 -2.29 14.97
CA TRP A 70 5.64 -3.17 14.89
C TRP A 70 6.96 -2.39 14.91
N THR A 71 7.93 -2.94 15.65
CA THR A 71 9.29 -2.42 15.78
C THR A 71 10.32 -3.31 15.09
N THR A 72 9.99 -4.60 14.89
CA THR A 72 10.83 -5.55 14.15
C THR A 72 10.80 -5.27 12.65
N LEU A 73 11.98 -5.15 12.03
CA LEU A 73 12.13 -4.78 10.61
C LEU A 73 11.32 -5.68 9.66
N TRP A 74 11.49 -7.00 9.75
CA TRP A 74 10.80 -7.95 8.86
C TRP A 74 9.27 -7.88 8.97
N LYS A 75 8.74 -7.67 10.17
CA LYS A 75 7.30 -7.47 10.39
C LYS A 75 6.83 -6.18 9.71
N ARG A 76 7.59 -5.08 9.85
CA ARG A 76 7.27 -3.82 9.16
C ARG A 76 7.31 -3.97 7.64
N ILE A 77 8.27 -4.70 7.10
CA ILE A 77 8.33 -5.02 5.65
C ILE A 77 7.08 -5.79 5.22
N LEU A 78 6.65 -6.80 5.99
CA LEU A 78 5.44 -7.54 5.69
C LEU A 78 4.20 -6.63 5.69
N ALA A 79 4.07 -5.74 6.68
CA ALA A 79 2.99 -4.77 6.73
C ALA A 79 3.01 -3.83 5.51
N LEU A 80 4.20 -3.37 5.08
CA LEU A 80 4.34 -2.55 3.86
C LEU A 80 3.90 -3.29 2.61
N ILE A 81 4.27 -4.57 2.46
CA ILE A 81 3.85 -5.38 1.30
C ILE A 81 2.32 -5.46 1.25
N ILE A 82 1.67 -5.74 2.38
CA ILE A 82 0.20 -5.80 2.45
C ILE A 82 -0.42 -4.43 2.19
N LEU A 83 0.18 -3.36 2.71
CA LEU A 83 -0.28 -1.99 2.48
C LEU A 83 -0.24 -1.62 0.99
N ILE A 84 0.89 -1.88 0.32
CA ILE A 84 1.08 -1.66 -1.11
C ILE A 84 0.08 -2.51 -1.90
N PHE A 85 -0.05 -3.80 -1.57
CA PHE A 85 -1.02 -4.70 -2.19
C PHE A 85 -2.47 -4.19 -2.08
N SER A 86 -2.83 -3.62 -0.93
CA SER A 86 -4.19 -3.11 -0.67
C SER A 86 -4.49 -1.85 -1.46
N ILE A 87 -3.54 -0.89 -1.46
CA ILE A 87 -3.68 0.35 -2.22
C ILE A 87 -3.76 0.04 -3.70
N ASN A 88 -2.89 -0.84 -4.20
CA ASN A 88 -2.91 -1.29 -5.59
C ASN A 88 -4.27 -1.89 -5.98
N GLY A 89 -4.84 -2.75 -5.12
CA GLY A 89 -6.18 -3.31 -5.31
C GLY A 89 -7.30 -2.27 -5.39
N ILE A 90 -7.26 -1.22 -4.55
CA ILE A 90 -8.23 -0.11 -4.61
C ILE A 90 -8.02 0.74 -5.87
N PHE A 91 -6.76 0.98 -6.23
CA PHE A 91 -6.39 1.82 -7.35
C PHE A 91 -6.85 1.22 -8.68
N LEU A 92 -6.72 -0.10 -8.83
CA LEU A 92 -7.13 -0.82 -10.04
C LEU A 92 -8.63 -0.65 -10.32
N ILE A 93 -9.51 -0.74 -9.31
CA ILE A 93 -10.96 -0.46 -9.48
C ILE A 93 -11.21 0.99 -9.85
N THR A 94 -10.53 1.90 -9.16
CA THR A 94 -10.80 3.33 -9.23
C THR A 94 -10.39 3.87 -10.60
N PHE A 95 -9.27 3.39 -11.13
CA PHE A 95 -8.73 3.86 -12.40
C PHE A 95 -9.36 3.21 -13.62
N ASP A 96 -9.69 1.90 -13.56
CA ASP A 96 -10.42 1.22 -14.64
C ASP A 96 -11.79 1.88 -14.92
N ARG A 97 -12.35 2.58 -13.92
CA ARG A 97 -13.59 3.36 -14.05
C ARG A 97 -13.40 4.83 -14.45
N LEU A 98 -12.23 5.42 -14.23
CA LEU A 98 -11.99 6.87 -14.40
C LEU A 98 -11.20 7.24 -15.66
N PHE A 99 -10.35 6.35 -16.18
CA PHE A 99 -9.49 6.65 -17.32
C PHE A 99 -9.68 5.61 -18.43
N ILE A 100 -10.49 5.97 -19.44
CA ILE A 100 -10.72 5.17 -20.65
C ILE A 100 -9.59 5.39 -21.68
N ASN A 101 -8.67 6.34 -21.44
CA ASN A 101 -7.61 6.71 -22.38
C ASN A 101 -6.34 5.86 -22.19
N GLU A 102 -6.12 4.92 -23.11
CA GLU A 102 -4.94 4.05 -23.17
C GLU A 102 -3.62 4.83 -23.29
N GLU A 103 -3.65 6.05 -23.84
CA GLU A 103 -2.47 6.91 -24.02
C GLU A 103 -1.73 7.26 -22.70
N TYR A 104 -2.43 7.18 -21.56
CA TYR A 104 -1.89 7.53 -20.25
C TYR A 104 -1.92 6.37 -19.25
N TYR A 105 -1.84 5.12 -19.72
CA TYR A 105 -1.88 3.93 -18.87
C TYR A 105 -0.85 3.91 -17.71
N TRP A 106 0.25 4.66 -17.84
CA TRP A 106 1.34 4.73 -16.86
C TRP A 106 1.07 5.75 -15.73
N PHE A 107 0.23 6.76 -15.98
CA PHE A 107 -0.06 7.85 -15.05
C PHE A 107 -0.69 7.39 -13.72
N PRO A 108 -1.62 6.40 -13.70
CA PRO A 108 -2.17 5.85 -12.46
C PRO A 108 -1.08 5.34 -11.52
N PHE A 109 -0.08 4.60 -12.03
CA PHE A 109 0.98 4.03 -11.21
C PHE A 109 1.85 5.10 -10.55
N ILE A 110 2.05 6.25 -11.20
CA ILE A 110 2.77 7.39 -10.61
C ILE A 110 1.99 7.98 -9.44
N ILE A 111 0.68 8.20 -9.62
CA ILE A 111 -0.17 8.74 -8.55
C ILE A 111 -0.21 7.75 -7.38
N GLU A 112 -0.42 6.47 -7.67
CA GLU A 112 -0.42 5.39 -6.68
C GLU A 112 0.88 5.37 -5.86
N SER A 113 2.03 5.31 -6.53
CA SER A 113 3.34 5.30 -5.89
C SER A 113 3.62 6.56 -5.08
N THR A 114 3.13 7.71 -5.51
CA THR A 114 3.26 8.98 -4.78
C THR A 114 2.43 8.97 -3.51
N ILE A 115 1.15 8.57 -3.59
CA ILE A 115 0.25 8.46 -2.42
C ILE A 115 0.82 7.47 -1.41
N MET A 116 1.25 6.28 -1.86
CA MET A 116 1.86 5.27 -1.00
C MET A 116 3.11 5.79 -0.30
N SER A 117 4.00 6.45 -1.05
CA SER A 117 5.23 7.01 -0.50
C SER A 117 4.95 8.06 0.58
N LEU A 118 4.00 8.97 0.33
CA LEU A 118 3.59 9.98 1.30
C LEU A 118 3.00 9.35 2.57
N LEU A 119 2.12 8.36 2.43
CA LEU A 119 1.52 7.65 3.56
C LEU A 119 2.58 7.02 4.48
N ILE A 120 3.55 6.31 3.89
CA ILE A 120 4.62 5.64 4.64
C ILE A 120 5.50 6.68 5.36
N LEU A 121 5.87 7.76 4.67
CA LEU A 121 6.67 8.83 5.25
C LEU A 121 5.96 9.54 6.40
N ILE A 122 4.67 9.86 6.23
CA ILE A 122 3.85 10.51 7.28
C ILE A 122 3.78 9.63 8.52
N ILE A 123 3.58 8.33 8.38
CA ILE A 123 3.52 7.40 9.51
C ILE A 123 4.85 7.35 10.26
N ASP A 124 5.96 7.25 9.54
CA ASP A 124 7.27 7.21 10.18
C ASP A 124 7.62 8.54 10.87
N LEU A 125 7.23 9.68 10.27
CA LEU A 125 7.38 11.00 10.90
C LEU A 125 6.54 11.12 12.17
N THR A 126 5.26 10.79 12.10
CA THR A 126 4.34 10.90 13.24
C THR A 126 4.71 9.95 14.38
N LYS A 127 5.15 8.72 14.07
CA LYS A 127 5.65 7.78 15.09
C LYS A 127 6.90 8.32 15.81
N ASN A 128 7.78 9.01 15.08
CA ASN A 128 8.95 9.64 15.67
C ASN A 128 8.58 10.83 16.57
N ILE A 129 7.66 11.69 16.12
CA ILE A 129 7.15 12.82 16.92
C ILE A 129 6.51 12.30 18.21
N ALA A 130 5.64 11.29 18.13
CA ALA A 130 5.00 10.69 19.30
C ALA A 130 6.02 10.11 20.29
N LYS A 131 7.08 9.48 19.80
CA LYS A 131 8.15 8.92 20.64
C LYS A 131 9.00 10.00 21.30
N PHE A 132 9.25 11.11 20.61
CA PHE A 132 9.97 12.25 21.18
C PHE A 132 9.19 12.87 22.34
N ASN A 133 7.90 13.14 22.12
CA ASN A 133 7.01 13.70 23.15
C ASN A 133 6.81 12.79 24.38
N SER A 134 6.99 11.47 24.23
CA SER A 134 6.94 10.53 25.36
C SER A 134 8.24 10.44 26.18
N ILE A 135 9.34 11.03 25.70
CA ILE A 135 10.63 11.07 26.41
C ILE A 135 10.76 12.37 27.22
N GLU A 136 10.07 13.43 26.81
CA GLU A 136 10.06 14.74 27.50
C GLU A 136 9.05 14.82 28.66
N ASN A 137 8.13 13.86 28.78
CA ASN A 137 7.19 13.72 29.91
C ASN A 137 7.59 12.56 30.81
#